data_AF-A0AAE4EGK0-F1
#
_entry.id   AF-A0AAE4EGK0-F1
#
_cell.length_a   1.000
_cell.length_b   1.000
_cell.length_c   1.000
_cell.angle_alpha   90.00
_cell.angle_beta   90.00
_cell.angle_gamma   90.00
#
_symmetry.space_group_name_H-M   'P 1'
#
loop_
_entity.id
_entity.type
_entity.pdbx_description
1 polymer ?
#
loop_
_entity_poly.entity_id
_entity_poly.type
_entity_poly.pdbx_seq_one_letter_code
_entity_poly.pdbx_strand_id
1 'polypeptide(L)' 'MTIDQPDSRREPLVLVTKAPAELVGELTQFPPAGDLHQLRNPVDLVQPDDPDSTIATIREFPVLLDGR' A
#
# COMPACT_ATOMS: atom_id res chain seq x y z
N MET A 1 10.53 -39.70 17.92
CA MET A 1 9.74 -39.02 16.87
C MET A 1 10.02 -37.54 17.03
N THR A 2 10.93 -37.01 16.23
CA THR A 2 11.30 -35.60 16.23
C THR A 2 10.41 -34.93 15.21
N ILE A 3 9.61 -33.93 15.63
CA ILE A 3 8.80 -33.13 14.72
C ILE A 3 9.75 -32.12 14.09
N ASP A 4 10.14 -32.34 12.83
CA ASP A 4 10.79 -31.30 12.04
C ASP A 4 9.79 -30.17 11.83
N GLN A 5 9.97 -29.05 12.56
CA GLN A 5 9.26 -27.81 12.25
C GLN A 5 9.82 -27.29 10.94
N PRO A 6 8.99 -27.10 9.89
CA PRO A 6 9.45 -26.49 8.65
C PRO A 6 9.86 -25.04 8.95
N ASP A 7 11.16 -24.78 8.91
CA ASP A 7 11.83 -23.48 8.87
C ASP A 7 10.93 -22.26 9.12
N SER A 8 10.63 -22.03 10.40
CA SER A 8 9.80 -20.92 10.91
C SER A 8 10.48 -19.55 10.80
N ARG A 9 11.27 -19.29 9.76
CA ARG A 9 11.92 -17.99 9.54
C ARG A 9 11.92 -17.61 8.07
N ARG A 10 10.72 -17.49 7.49
CA ARG A 10 10.56 -16.73 6.25
C ARG A 10 10.86 -15.27 6.58
N GLU A 11 11.92 -14.73 5.99
CA GLU A 11 12.21 -13.30 6.09
C GLU A 11 11.04 -12.50 5.49
N PRO A 12 10.72 -11.32 6.05
CA PRO A 12 9.59 -10.53 5.55
C PRO A 12 9.86 -10.06 4.12
N LEU A 13 8.88 -10.23 3.24
CA LEU A 13 8.91 -9.70 1.89
C LEU A 13 8.86 -8.17 1.94
N VAL A 14 9.91 -7.51 1.46
CA VAL A 14 9.98 -6.05 1.36
C VAL A 14 9.64 -5.64 -0.07
N LEU A 15 8.61 -4.81 -0.22
CA LEU A 15 8.16 -4.28 -1.51
C LEU A 15 8.26 -2.75 -1.52
N VAL A 16 8.49 -2.20 -2.71
CA VAL A 16 8.50 -0.76 -2.99
C VAL A 16 7.54 -0.44 -4.11
N THR A 17 7.15 0.83 -4.25
CA THR A 17 6.26 1.26 -5.33
C THR A 17 7.06 1.69 -6.57
N LYS A 18 6.55 1.42 -7.77
CA LYS A 18 7.14 1.94 -9.03
C LYS A 18 7.01 3.46 -9.16
N ALA A 19 5.94 4.01 -8.60
CA ALA A 19 5.61 5.43 -8.60
C ALA A 19 4.99 5.83 -7.26
N PRO A 20 4.99 7.13 -6.90
CA PRO A 20 4.30 7.61 -5.70
C PRO A 20 2.80 7.29 -5.73
N ALA A 21 2.24 6.96 -4.57
CA ALA A 21 0.79 6.90 -4.40
C ALA A 21 0.23 8.32 -4.29
N GLU A 22 -0.69 8.67 -5.19
CA GLU A 22 -1.40 9.95 -5.16
C GLU A 22 -2.84 9.74 -4.70
N LEU A 23 -3.22 10.44 -3.64
CA LEU A 23 -4.59 10.48 -3.14
C LEU A 23 -5.26 11.77 -3.56
N VAL A 24 -6.49 11.65 -4.08
CA VAL A 24 -7.31 12.77 -4.52
C VAL A 24 -8.63 12.70 -3.77
N GLY A 25 -9.02 13.83 -3.17
CA GLY A 25 -10.30 14.04 -2.53
C GLY A 25 -10.90 15.36 -2.98
N GLU A 26 -12.20 15.50 -2.81
CA GLU A 26 -12.90 16.77 -3.00
C GLU A 26 -12.98 17.50 -1.66
N LEU A 27 -12.56 18.77 -1.64
CA LEU A 27 -12.65 19.61 -0.44
C LEU A 27 -14.11 20.03 -0.24
N THR A 28 -14.82 19.36 0.67
CA THR A 28 -16.22 19.70 0.97
C THR A 28 -16.35 20.75 2.07
N GLN A 29 -15.36 20.83 2.97
CA GLN A 29 -15.31 21.75 4.10
C GLN A 29 -13.87 22.03 4.55
N PHE A 30 -13.64 23.09 5.33
CA PHE A 30 -12.32 23.39 5.90
C PHE A 30 -12.38 23.56 7.43
N PRO A 31 -11.56 22.83 8.21
CA PRO A 31 -10.59 21.81 7.78
C PRO A 31 -11.28 20.60 7.11
N PRO A 32 -10.59 19.85 6.21
CA PRO A 32 -11.15 18.74 5.42
C PRO A 32 -11.40 17.47 6.25
N ALA A 33 -12.00 17.65 7.42
CA ALA A 33 -12.28 16.57 8.35
C ALA A 33 -13.40 15.69 7.80
N GLY A 34 -13.13 14.37 7.72
CA GLY A 34 -14.08 13.40 7.21
C GLY A 34 -14.15 13.30 5.68
N ASP A 35 -13.36 14.10 4.94
CA ASP A 35 -13.30 14.00 3.48
C ASP A 35 -12.63 12.68 3.07
N LEU A 36 -13.31 11.92 2.20
CA LEU A 36 -12.80 10.65 1.67
C LEU A 36 -11.81 10.92 0.54
N HIS A 37 -10.64 10.31 0.63
CA HIS A 37 -9.62 10.37 -0.42
C HIS A 37 -9.50 9.02 -1.10
N GLN A 38 -9.38 9.04 -2.43
CA GLN A 38 -9.23 7.85 -3.27
C GLN A 38 -7.89 7.88 -4.00
N LEU A 39 -7.36 6.70 -4.31
CA LEU A 39 -6.20 6.60 -5.19
C LEU A 39 -6.54 7.14 -6.57
N ARG A 40 -5.69 8.04 -7.08
CA ARG A 40 -5.80 8.52 -8.46
C ARG A 40 -5.56 7.41 -9.47
N ASN A 41 -4.53 6.60 -9.24
CA ASN A 41 -4.15 5.46 -10.07
C ASN A 41 -3.83 4.26 -9.16
N PRO A 42 -4.01 3.01 -9.66
CA PRO A 42 -3.51 1.84 -8.97
C PRO A 42 -1.98 1.92 -8.74
N VAL A 43 -1.52 1.36 -7.63
CA VAL A 43 -0.10 1.41 -7.24
C VAL A 43 0.51 0.01 -7.29
N ASP A 44 1.46 -0.18 -8.18
CA ASP A 44 2.21 -1.42 -8.30
C ASP A 44 3.29 -1.54 -7.23
N LEU A 45 3.36 -2.72 -6.63
CA LEU A 45 4.37 -3.14 -5.66
C LEU A 45 5.33 -4.11 -6.32
N VAL A 46 6.62 -3.82 -6.21
CA VAL A 46 7.73 -4.58 -6.79
C VAL A 46 8.77 -4.88 -5.73
N GLN A 47 9.65 -5.84 -6.03
CA GLN A 47 10.87 -5.99 -5.25
C GLN A 47 11.91 -4.95 -5.68
N PRO A 48 12.72 -4.39 -4.76
CA PRO A 48 13.75 -3.42 -5.11
C PRO A 48 14.80 -3.94 -6.12
N ASP A 49 15.07 -5.24 -6.10
CA ASP A 49 16.04 -5.96 -6.93
C ASP A 49 15.47 -6.45 -8.27
N ASP A 50 14.15 -6.49 -8.42
CA ASP A 50 13.44 -6.81 -9.67
C ASP A 50 12.28 -5.82 -9.90
N PRO A 51 12.59 -4.58 -10.33
CA PRO A 51 11.59 -3.53 -10.47
C PRO A 51 10.67 -3.72 -11.68
N ASP A 52 10.99 -4.62 -12.62
CA ASP A 52 10.14 -4.85 -13.79
C ASP A 52 8.98 -5.81 -13.48
N SER A 53 9.16 -6.69 -12.49
CA SER A 53 8.16 -7.65 -12.06
C SER A 53 7.18 -7.09 -11.01
N THR A 54 5.93 -6.86 -11.42
CA THR A 54 4.86 -6.47 -10.50
C THR A 54 4.39 -7.67 -9.69
N ILE A 55 4.56 -7.60 -8.36
CA ILE A 55 4.16 -8.65 -7.41
C ILE A 55 2.70 -8.49 -6.99
N ALA A 56 2.27 -7.24 -6.78
CA ALA A 56 0.91 -6.90 -6.37
C ALA A 56 0.54 -5.49 -6.83
N THR A 57 -0.76 -5.20 -6.88
CA THR A 57 -1.27 -3.87 -7.22
C THR A 57 -2.32 -3.45 -6.20
N ILE A 58 -2.11 -2.30 -5.57
CA ILE A 58 -3.11 -1.65 -4.71
C ILE A 58 -4.09 -0.93 -5.63
N ARG A 59 -5.31 -1.46 -5.75
CA ARG A 59 -6.36 -0.89 -6.62
C ARG A 59 -7.12 0.24 -5.95
N GLU A 60 -7.37 0.09 -4.66
CA GLU A 60 -8.14 1.01 -3.84
C GLU A 60 -7.44 1.17 -2.50
N PHE A 61 -7.38 2.41 -2.01
CA PHE A 61 -6.80 2.72 -0.71
C PHE A 61 -7.61 3.87 -0.09
N PRO A 62 -8.80 3.58 0.46
CA PRO A 62 -9.65 4.60 1.06
C PRO A 62 -8.97 5.13 2.32
N VAL A 63 -8.69 6.44 2.34
CA VAL A 63 -8.13 7.14 3.50
C VAL A 63 -9.13 8.16 4.00
N LEU A 64 -9.40 8.11 5.31
CA LEU A 64 -10.17 9.11 6.04
C LEU A 64 -9.20 10.05 6.76
N LEU A 65 -9.26 11.35 6.45
CA LEU A 65 -8.50 12.36 7.20
C LEU A 65 -9.33 12.81 8.42
N ASP A 66 -8.80 12.59 9.62
CA ASP A 66 -9.33 13.19 10.85
C ASP A 66 -8.56 14.48 11.15
N GLY A 67 -9.27 15.60 11.23
CA GLY A 67 -8.69 16.90 11.53
C GLY A 67 -8.62 17.10 13.04
N ARG A 68 -7.50 16.71 13.67
CA ARG A 68 -7.21 17.02 15.08
C ARG A 68 -5.90 17.77 15.23
#